data_AF-A0A972ZEW9-F1
#
_entry.id   AF-A0A972ZEW9-F1
#
_cell.length_a   1.000
_cell.length_b   1.000
_cell.length_c   1.000
_cell.angle_alpha   90.00
_cell.angle_beta   90.00
_cell.angle_gamma   90.00
#
_symmetry.space_group_name_H-M   'P 1'
#
loop_
_entity.id
_entity.type
_entity.pdbx_description
1 polymer ?
#
loop_
_entity_poly.entity_id
_entity_poly.type
_entity_poly.pdbx_seq_one_letter_code
_entity_poly.pdbx_strand_id
1 'polypeptide(L)'
;MKLQGSVTVSGREYRKGDDIPWHLVYPFFLVHMLMFGGSGFLMAYTAARPDIVFIYLHGGIAILVYTIFYLTLFGRDEVKWMFINAGLSIVGIYTQIGWILSLFGKEISDYPLYVHVTPFLYFVLYTFLLRHAVLDITHSREDSDKKHRVEFGYVAVLVSAYVISYFLKK
;
A
#
# COMPACT_ATOMS: atom_id res chain seq x y z
N MET A 1 -12.01 13.57 -5.68
CA MET A 1 -11.56 12.94 -4.42
C MET A 1 -11.53 14.06 -3.40
N LYS A 2 -12.36 13.97 -2.36
CA LYS A 2 -12.43 15.01 -1.34
C LYS A 2 -11.24 14.95 -0.40
N LEU A 3 -10.52 16.06 -0.31
CA LEU A 3 -9.33 16.20 0.53
C LEU A 3 -9.70 16.34 2.01
N GLN A 4 -8.83 15.82 2.88
CA GLN A 4 -8.99 15.91 4.33
C GLN A 4 -8.05 16.93 4.99
N GLY A 5 -7.15 17.53 4.19
CA GLY A 5 -6.23 18.61 4.55
C GLY A 5 -5.95 19.51 3.35
N SER A 6 -5.00 20.43 3.49
CA SER A 6 -4.62 21.35 2.41
C SER A 6 -3.38 20.87 1.66
N VAL A 7 -3.38 20.99 0.34
CA VAL A 7 -2.27 20.61 -0.53
C VAL A 7 -2.18 21.55 -1.74
N THR A 8 -0.97 21.86 -2.18
CA THR A 8 -0.74 22.60 -3.42
C THR A 8 -0.32 21.64 -4.52
N VAL A 9 -1.06 21.59 -5.62
CA VAL A 9 -0.75 20.74 -6.77
C VAL A 9 -0.68 21.62 -8.01
N SER A 10 0.46 21.59 -8.71
CA SER A 10 0.73 22.38 -9.91
C SER A 10 0.42 23.88 -9.74
N GLY A 11 0.79 24.45 -8.59
CA GLY A 11 0.58 25.87 -8.28
C GLY A 11 -0.84 26.25 -7.84
N ARG A 12 -1.80 25.32 -7.86
CA ARG A 12 -3.14 25.52 -7.31
C ARG A 12 -3.23 25.00 -5.88
N GLU A 13 -3.65 25.86 -4.96
CA GLU A 13 -3.97 25.47 -3.59
C GLU A 13 -5.33 24.77 -3.56
N TYR A 14 -5.38 23.61 -2.92
CA TYR A 14 -6.60 22.90 -2.56
C TYR A 14 -6.67 22.82 -1.05
N ARG A 15 -7.86 23.12 -0.50
CA ARG A 15 -8.13 23.11 0.94
C ARG A 15 -8.89 21.86 1.33
N LYS A 16 -8.97 21.63 2.63
CA LYS A 16 -9.81 20.56 3.19
C LYS A 16 -11.25 20.70 2.69
N GLY A 17 -11.80 19.61 2.18
CA GLY A 17 -13.16 19.56 1.60
C GLY A 17 -13.19 19.77 0.09
N ASP A 18 -12.12 20.32 -0.52
CA ASP A 18 -12.06 20.50 -1.96
C ASP A 18 -11.95 19.16 -2.67
N ASP A 19 -12.53 19.10 -3.88
CA ASP A 19 -12.39 17.97 -4.77
C ASP A 19 -11.15 18.13 -5.66
N ILE A 20 -10.17 17.25 -5.44
CA ILE A 20 -9.04 17.09 -6.34
C ILE A 20 -9.31 15.99 -7.37
N PRO A 21 -8.94 16.18 -8.66
CA PRO A 21 -9.03 15.11 -9.64
C PRO A 21 -8.13 13.94 -9.27
N TRP A 22 -8.73 12.75 -9.15
CA TRP A 22 -8.05 11.53 -8.69
C TRP A 22 -6.86 11.14 -9.58
N HIS A 23 -6.93 11.45 -10.89
CA HIS A 23 -5.90 11.12 -11.88
C HIS A 23 -4.62 11.95 -11.74
N LEU A 24 -4.64 13.05 -10.98
CA LEU A 24 -3.44 13.82 -10.65
C LEU A 24 -2.68 13.24 -9.44
N VAL A 25 -3.38 12.48 -8.59
CA VAL A 25 -2.85 11.96 -7.33
C VAL A 25 -2.46 10.50 -7.47
N TYR A 26 -3.41 9.64 -7.84
CA TYR A 26 -3.20 8.19 -7.77
C TYR A 26 -2.10 7.66 -8.70
N PRO A 27 -2.02 8.03 -9.99
CA PRO A 27 -0.97 7.52 -10.86
C PRO A 27 0.43 7.87 -10.34
N PHE A 28 0.62 9.10 -9.86
CA PHE A 28 1.88 9.53 -9.27
C PHE A 28 2.22 8.68 -8.05
N PHE A 29 1.34 8.61 -7.05
CA PHE A 29 1.62 7.86 -5.82
C PHE A 29 1.75 6.36 -6.06
N LEU A 30 0.93 5.74 -6.91
CA LEU A 30 1.00 4.31 -7.20
C LEU A 30 2.32 3.95 -7.88
N VAL A 31 2.73 4.68 -8.93
CA VAL A 31 3.99 4.41 -9.62
C VAL A 31 5.18 4.69 -8.71
N HIS A 32 5.16 5.82 -8.01
CA HIS A 32 6.24 6.22 -7.11
C HIS A 32 6.42 5.21 -5.96
N MET A 33 5.33 4.79 -5.31
CA MET A 33 5.39 3.78 -4.26
C MET A 33 5.75 2.39 -4.76
N LEU A 34 5.32 2.01 -5.97
CA LEU A 34 5.72 0.74 -6.55
C LEU A 34 7.23 0.69 -6.78
N MET A 35 7.83 1.78 -7.29
CA MET A 35 9.28 1.85 -7.50
C MET A 35 10.05 1.86 -6.17
N PHE A 36 9.66 2.69 -5.20
CA PHE A 36 10.34 2.78 -3.90
C PHE A 36 10.09 1.56 -3.00
N GLY A 37 8.87 1.04 -2.99
CA GLY A 37 8.52 -0.18 -2.27
C GLY A 37 9.16 -1.41 -2.90
N GLY A 38 9.20 -1.47 -4.23
CA GLY A 38 9.89 -2.52 -4.98
C GLY A 38 11.40 -2.49 -4.76
N SER A 39 12.03 -1.31 -4.81
CA SER A 39 13.46 -1.19 -4.49
C SER A 39 13.74 -1.56 -3.03
N GLY A 40 12.90 -1.11 -2.08
CA GLY A 40 12.98 -1.49 -0.67
C GLY A 40 12.84 -3.00 -0.45
N PHE A 41 11.91 -3.65 -1.17
CA PHE A 41 11.72 -5.09 -1.15
C PHE A 41 12.96 -5.82 -1.67
N LEU A 42 13.51 -5.41 -2.81
CA LEU A 42 14.72 -6.01 -3.37
C LEU A 42 15.92 -5.81 -2.45
N MET A 43 16.10 -4.61 -1.88
CA MET A 43 17.17 -4.35 -0.91
C MET A 43 17.03 -5.21 0.35
N ALA A 44 15.80 -5.50 0.81
CA ALA A 44 15.58 -6.35 1.97
C ALA A 44 15.91 -7.83 1.72
N TYR A 45 15.63 -8.34 0.51
CA TYR A 45 15.66 -9.77 0.23
C TYR A 45 16.76 -10.26 -0.72
N THR A 46 17.56 -9.37 -1.30
CA THR A 46 18.68 -9.79 -2.16
C THR A 46 19.90 -10.25 -1.35
N ALA A 47 20.74 -11.09 -1.97
CA ALA A 47 21.97 -11.58 -1.34
C ALA A 47 22.97 -10.44 -1.05
N ALA A 48 23.01 -9.43 -1.91
CA ALA A 48 23.80 -8.21 -1.74
C ALA A 48 23.06 -7.13 -0.93
N ARG A 49 22.31 -7.55 0.11
CA ARG A 49 21.52 -6.60 0.92
C ARG A 49 22.44 -5.54 1.55
N PRO A 50 22.05 -4.26 1.54
CA PRO A 50 22.71 -3.24 2.32
C PRO A 50 22.50 -3.49 3.81
N ASP A 51 23.24 -2.74 4.64
CA ASP A 51 23.08 -2.79 6.08
C ASP A 51 21.63 -2.45 6.51
N ILE A 52 21.14 -3.12 7.57
CA ILE A 52 19.76 -2.96 8.04
C ILE A 52 19.45 -1.52 8.46
N VAL A 53 20.43 -0.79 9.00
CA VAL A 53 20.27 0.62 9.38
C VAL A 53 19.98 1.46 8.13
N PHE A 54 20.65 1.19 7.02
CA PHE A 54 20.37 1.88 5.76
C PHE A 54 18.94 1.59 5.28
N ILE A 55 18.50 0.33 5.34
CA ILE A 55 17.13 -0.05 4.94
C ILE A 55 16.09 0.69 5.79
N TYR A 56 16.31 0.79 7.10
CA TYR A 56 15.40 1.51 7.99
C TYR A 56 15.42 3.01 7.80
N LEU A 57 16.58 3.62 7.55
CA LEU A 57 16.64 5.05 7.26
C LEU A 57 15.96 5.35 5.92
N HIS A 58 16.38 4.68 4.85
CA HIS A 58 15.83 4.92 3.52
C HIS A 58 14.35 4.57 3.44
N GLY A 59 13.99 3.34 3.82
CA GLY A 59 12.62 2.85 3.75
C GLY A 59 11.71 3.48 4.80
N GLY A 60 12.19 3.65 6.04
CA GLY A 60 11.43 4.21 7.15
C GLY A 60 11.10 5.68 6.96
N ILE A 61 12.04 6.50 6.46
CA ILE A 61 11.76 7.90 6.10
C ILE A 61 10.69 7.97 5.03
N ALA A 62 10.79 7.14 3.99
CA ALA A 62 9.79 7.11 2.93
C ALA A 62 8.40 6.69 3.45
N ILE A 63 8.31 5.64 4.29
CA ILE A 63 7.07 5.22 4.96
C ILE A 63 6.46 6.37 5.77
N LEU A 64 7.28 7.11 6.52
CA LEU A 64 6.84 8.27 7.29
C LEU A 64 6.28 9.37 6.38
N VAL A 65 7.00 9.71 5.31
CA VAL A 65 6.58 10.73 4.33
C VAL A 65 5.25 10.34 3.68
N TYR A 66 5.09 9.09 3.23
CA TYR A 66 3.81 8.61 2.68
C TYR A 66 2.69 8.67 3.71
N THR A 67 2.96 8.33 4.97
CA THR A 67 1.97 8.42 6.04
C THR A 67 1.50 9.86 6.25
N ILE A 68 2.41 10.85 6.19
CA ILE A 68 2.07 12.28 6.26
C ILE A 68 1.17 12.67 5.09
N PHE A 69 1.52 12.26 3.86
CA PHE A 69 0.66 12.49 2.70
C PHE A 69 -0.72 11.86 2.89
N TYR A 70 -0.79 10.63 3.41
CA TYR A 70 -2.07 9.96 3.62
C TYR A 70 -2.92 10.64 4.68
N LEU A 71 -2.31 11.18 5.73
CA LEU A 71 -3.04 11.98 6.71
C LEU A 71 -3.67 13.22 6.06
N THR A 72 -2.95 13.88 5.16
CA THR A 72 -3.48 15.05 4.41
C THR A 72 -4.55 14.65 3.39
N LEU A 73 -4.35 13.55 2.68
CA LEU A 73 -5.23 13.13 1.58
C LEU A 73 -6.50 12.42 2.08
N PHE A 74 -6.36 11.52 3.06
CA PHE A 74 -7.40 10.60 3.52
C PHE A 74 -7.89 10.85 4.94
N GLY A 75 -7.16 11.65 5.73
CA GLY A 75 -7.54 12.00 7.09
C GLY A 75 -7.04 11.01 8.15
N ARG A 76 -7.13 11.44 9.41
CA ARG A 76 -6.60 10.69 10.56
C ARG A 76 -7.28 9.34 10.78
N ASP A 77 -8.60 9.29 10.60
CA ASP A 77 -9.38 8.08 10.91
C ASP A 77 -9.07 6.95 9.93
N GLU A 78 -9.02 7.22 8.62
CA GLU A 78 -8.67 6.22 7.61
C GLU A 78 -7.23 5.69 7.81
N VAL A 79 -6.26 6.57 8.09
CA VAL A 79 -4.87 6.16 8.34
C VAL A 79 -4.73 5.36 9.63
N LYS A 80 -5.46 5.73 10.69
CA LYS A 80 -5.51 4.96 11.93
C LYS A 80 -6.06 3.55 11.67
N TRP A 81 -7.18 3.46 10.96
CA TRP A 81 -7.80 2.18 10.63
C TRP A 81 -6.95 1.32 9.70
N MET A 82 -6.20 1.93 8.77
CA MET A 82 -5.22 1.23 7.95
C MET A 82 -4.22 0.43 8.81
N PHE A 83 -3.61 1.07 9.80
CA PHE A 83 -2.64 0.38 10.67
C PHE A 83 -3.29 -0.63 11.61
N ILE A 84 -4.49 -0.36 12.13
CA ILE A 84 -5.24 -1.33 12.95
C ILE A 84 -5.56 -2.58 12.13
N ASN A 85 -6.10 -2.41 10.91
CA ASN A 85 -6.45 -3.51 10.03
C ASN A 85 -5.21 -4.31 9.61
N ALA A 86 -4.08 -3.63 9.37
CA ALA A 86 -2.81 -4.28 9.09
C ALA A 86 -2.32 -5.12 10.27
N GLY A 87 -2.40 -4.60 11.51
CA GLY A 87 -2.04 -5.33 12.71
C GLY A 87 -2.93 -6.57 12.93
N LEU A 88 -4.24 -6.42 12.78
CA LEU A 88 -5.20 -7.54 12.86
C LEU A 88 -4.98 -8.57 11.74
N SER A 89 -4.49 -8.14 10.58
CA SER A 89 -4.26 -8.97 9.40
C SER A 89 -2.79 -9.32 9.18
N ILE A 90 -1.96 -9.30 10.24
CA ILE A 90 -0.51 -9.49 10.11
C ILE A 90 -0.14 -10.86 9.53
N VAL A 91 -0.90 -11.91 9.87
CA VAL A 91 -0.75 -13.25 9.27
C VAL A 91 -1.07 -13.21 7.78
N GLY A 92 -2.09 -12.44 7.39
CA GLY A 92 -2.39 -12.20 5.98
C GLY A 92 -1.20 -11.57 5.26
N ILE A 93 -0.70 -10.44 5.76
CA ILE A 93 0.46 -9.75 5.15
C ILE A 93 1.67 -10.69 5.07
N TYR A 94 1.93 -11.47 6.11
CA TYR A 94 2.97 -12.50 6.12
C TYR A 94 2.79 -13.50 4.97
N THR A 95 1.61 -14.11 4.84
CA THR A 95 1.34 -15.05 3.74
C THR A 95 1.48 -14.39 2.37
N GLN A 96 1.03 -13.15 2.21
CA GLN A 96 1.08 -12.44 0.94
C GLN A 96 2.53 -12.12 0.52
N ILE A 97 3.36 -11.65 1.45
CA ILE A 97 4.79 -11.41 1.19
C ILE A 97 5.52 -12.72 0.95
N GLY A 98 5.18 -13.79 1.67
CA GLY A 98 5.76 -15.12 1.46
C GLY A 98 5.42 -15.69 0.09
N TRP A 99 4.19 -15.45 -0.39
CA TRP A 99 3.82 -15.78 -1.75
C TRP A 99 4.68 -15.02 -2.77
N ILE A 100 4.85 -13.69 -2.61
CA ILE A 100 5.73 -12.88 -3.48
C ILE A 100 7.17 -13.41 -3.47
N LEU A 101 7.74 -13.68 -2.29
CA LEU A 101 9.10 -14.22 -2.16
C LEU A 101 9.24 -15.58 -2.84
N SER A 102 8.19 -16.40 -2.78
CA SER A 102 8.22 -17.73 -3.38
C SER A 102 8.27 -17.71 -4.91
N LEU A 103 7.86 -16.61 -5.55
CA LEU A 103 8.07 -16.38 -6.99
C LEU A 103 9.56 -16.24 -7.34
N PHE A 104 10.41 -15.92 -6.34
CA PHE A 104 11.86 -15.82 -6.45
C PHE A 104 12.60 -17.02 -5.84
N GLY A 105 11.88 -18.10 -5.51
CA GLY A 105 12.45 -19.29 -4.86
C GLY A 105 12.95 -19.02 -3.43
N LYS A 106 12.37 -18.03 -2.75
CA LYS A 106 12.68 -17.67 -1.35
C LYS A 106 11.50 -17.93 -0.45
N GLU A 107 11.78 -18.20 0.82
CA GLU A 107 10.79 -18.30 1.88
C GLU A 107 10.94 -17.14 2.86
N ILE A 108 9.86 -16.80 3.59
CA ILE A 108 9.96 -15.78 4.64
C ILE A 108 10.95 -16.22 5.72
N SER A 109 10.95 -17.52 6.08
CA SER A 109 11.84 -18.14 7.06
C SER A 109 13.32 -18.01 6.74
N ASP A 110 13.69 -17.70 5.49
CA ASP A 110 15.08 -17.46 5.09
C ASP A 110 15.65 -16.17 5.71
N TYR A 111 14.80 -15.28 6.22
CA TYR A 111 15.19 -13.97 6.73
C TYR A 111 14.72 -13.77 8.18
N PRO A 112 15.51 -13.05 9.02
CA PRO A 112 15.08 -12.65 10.34
C PRO A 112 13.85 -11.75 10.31
N LEU A 113 12.99 -11.84 11.33
CA LEU A 113 11.72 -11.12 11.38
C LEU A 113 11.82 -9.60 11.14
N TYR A 114 12.90 -8.98 11.65
CA TYR A 114 13.11 -7.55 11.52
C TYR A 114 13.32 -7.10 10.06
N VAL A 115 13.81 -7.96 9.18
CA VAL A 115 14.01 -7.65 7.74
C VAL A 115 12.67 -7.38 7.04
N HIS A 116 11.59 -8.00 7.53
CA HIS A 116 10.26 -7.87 6.92
C HIS A 116 9.54 -6.57 7.26
N VAL A 117 9.99 -5.81 8.27
CA VAL A 117 9.29 -4.62 8.77
C VAL A 117 9.06 -3.60 7.65
N THR A 118 10.12 -3.23 6.92
CA THR A 118 10.00 -2.25 5.83
C THR A 118 9.13 -2.76 4.67
N PRO A 119 9.35 -3.98 4.12
CA PRO A 119 8.45 -4.56 3.12
C PRO A 119 6.99 -4.65 3.56
N PHE A 120 6.71 -5.05 4.80
CA PHE A 120 5.34 -5.18 5.31
C PHE A 120 4.64 -3.83 5.40
N LEU A 121 5.32 -2.81 5.93
CA LEU A 121 4.77 -1.47 6.03
C LEU A 121 4.51 -0.86 4.64
N TYR A 122 5.42 -1.07 3.69
CA TYR A 122 5.19 -0.65 2.30
C TYR A 122 3.99 -1.35 1.68
N PHE A 123 3.84 -2.65 1.92
CA PHE A 123 2.70 -3.41 1.43
C PHE A 123 1.37 -2.88 2.01
N VAL A 124 1.35 -2.53 3.31
CA VAL A 124 0.19 -1.90 3.96
C VAL A 124 -0.16 -0.56 3.31
N LEU A 125 0.83 0.32 3.15
CA LEU A 125 0.59 1.62 2.53
C LEU A 125 0.09 1.46 1.08
N TYR A 126 0.72 0.57 0.32
CA TYR A 126 0.39 0.37 -1.09
C TYR A 126 -1.02 -0.20 -1.28
N THR A 127 -1.40 -1.22 -0.51
CA THR A 127 -2.76 -1.80 -0.57
C THR A 127 -3.83 -0.82 -0.11
N PHE A 128 -3.53 0.02 0.88
CA PHE A 128 -4.41 1.11 1.28
C PHE A 128 -4.64 2.11 0.14
N LEU A 129 -3.57 2.55 -0.52
CA LEU A 129 -3.69 3.46 -1.66
C LEU A 129 -4.47 2.85 -2.81
N LEU A 130 -4.22 1.58 -3.12
CA LEU A 130 -4.91 0.87 -4.18
C LEU A 130 -6.41 0.79 -3.90
N ARG A 131 -6.80 0.46 -2.66
CA ARG A 131 -8.21 0.46 -2.24
C ARG A 131 -8.86 1.82 -2.45
N HIS A 132 -8.21 2.90 -2.01
CA HIS A 132 -8.75 4.26 -2.17
C HIS A 132 -8.81 4.70 -3.64
N ALA A 133 -7.81 4.32 -4.45
CA ALA A 133 -7.80 4.56 -5.89
C ALA A 133 -9.00 3.90 -6.55
N VAL A 134 -9.26 2.63 -6.25
CA VAL A 134 -10.41 1.91 -6.78
C VAL A 134 -11.71 2.63 -6.41
N LEU A 135 -11.91 2.97 -5.12
CA LEU A 135 -13.13 3.65 -4.65
C LEU A 135 -13.38 5.01 -5.33
N ASP A 136 -12.32 5.79 -5.54
CA ASP A 136 -12.45 7.12 -6.15
C ASP A 136 -12.58 7.06 -7.68
N ILE A 137 -11.97 6.08 -8.35
CA ILE A 137 -12.17 5.82 -9.78
C ILE A 137 -13.60 5.35 -10.04
N THR A 138 -14.14 4.47 -9.19
CA THR A 138 -15.51 3.97 -9.30
C THR A 138 -16.55 4.93 -8.73
N HIS A 139 -16.15 6.11 -8.23
CA HIS A 139 -17.02 7.11 -7.61
C HIS A 139 -17.92 6.51 -6.51
N SER A 140 -17.41 5.52 -5.77
CA SER A 140 -18.20 4.74 -4.80
C SER A 140 -17.94 5.17 -3.37
N ARG A 141 -17.06 6.13 -3.11
CA ARG A 141 -16.68 6.56 -1.75
C ARG A 141 -17.87 7.04 -0.91
N GLU A 142 -18.82 7.74 -1.50
CA GLU A 142 -19.94 8.40 -0.78
C GLU A 142 -21.26 7.61 -0.84
N ASP A 143 -21.30 6.50 -1.59
CA ASP A 143 -22.48 5.68 -1.82
C ASP A 143 -22.25 4.32 -1.15
N SER A 144 -22.94 4.06 -0.03
CA SER A 144 -22.71 2.86 0.80
C SER A 144 -22.87 1.56 0.03
N ASP A 145 -23.87 1.50 -0.85
CA ASP A 145 -24.20 0.29 -1.60
C ASP A 145 -23.17 0.06 -2.71
N LYS A 146 -22.76 1.12 -3.42
CA LYS A 146 -21.66 1.04 -4.39
C LYS A 146 -20.35 0.67 -3.71
N LYS A 147 -20.06 1.26 -2.55
CA LYS A 147 -18.84 0.99 -1.78
C LYS A 147 -18.76 -0.49 -1.44
N HIS A 148 -19.83 -1.07 -0.90
CA HIS A 148 -19.83 -2.47 -0.51
C HIS A 148 -19.62 -3.41 -1.70
N ARG A 149 -20.26 -3.13 -2.85
CA ARG A 149 -20.06 -3.92 -4.08
C ARG A 149 -18.62 -3.84 -4.59
N VAL A 150 -18.03 -2.65 -4.58
CA VAL A 150 -16.65 -2.43 -5.02
C VAL A 150 -15.66 -3.09 -4.08
N GLU A 151 -15.87 -2.99 -2.76
CA GLU A 151 -15.05 -3.68 -1.76
C GLU A 151 -15.13 -5.20 -1.92
N PHE A 152 -16.34 -5.74 -2.12
CA PHE A 152 -16.52 -7.17 -2.38
C PHE A 152 -15.83 -7.61 -3.68
N GLY A 153 -15.99 -6.83 -4.76
CA GLY A 153 -15.31 -7.09 -6.04
C GLY A 153 -13.78 -7.07 -5.90
N TYR A 154 -13.24 -6.10 -5.16
CA TYR A 154 -11.81 -6.00 -4.87
C TYR A 154 -11.29 -7.25 -4.14
N VAL A 155 -12.00 -7.69 -3.09
CA VAL A 155 -11.66 -8.92 -2.36
C VAL A 155 -11.76 -10.15 -3.26
N ALA A 156 -12.82 -10.26 -4.06
CA ALA A 156 -13.01 -11.39 -4.97
C ALA A 156 -11.89 -11.49 -6.01
N VAL A 157 -11.43 -10.36 -6.57
CA VAL A 157 -10.29 -10.30 -7.48
C VAL A 157 -9.00 -10.76 -6.80
N LEU A 158 -8.73 -10.27 -5.58
CA LEU A 158 -7.55 -10.69 -4.82
C LEU A 158 -7.56 -12.19 -4.52
N VAL A 159 -8.68 -12.72 -4.03
CA VAL A 159 -8.84 -14.15 -3.76
C VAL A 159 -8.66 -14.97 -5.04
N SER A 160 -9.25 -14.53 -6.16
CA SER A 160 -9.09 -15.18 -7.45
C SER A 160 -7.62 -15.21 -7.90
N ALA A 161 -6.90 -14.09 -7.74
CA ALA A 161 -5.48 -14.02 -8.06
C ALA A 161 -4.65 -14.99 -7.20
N TYR A 162 -4.95 -15.13 -5.91
CA TYR A 162 -4.29 -16.11 -5.03
C TYR A 162 -4.58 -17.55 -5.46
N VAL A 163 -5.85 -17.88 -5.73
CA VAL A 163 -6.26 -19.22 -6.16
C VAL A 163 -5.59 -19.59 -7.48
N ILE A 164 -5.63 -18.70 -8.48
CA ILE A 164 -4.97 -18.90 -9.76
C ILE A 164 -3.47 -19.11 -9.56
N SER A 165 -2.83 -18.26 -8.76
CA SER A 165 -1.38 -18.37 -8.50
C SER A 165 -1.01 -19.66 -7.80
N TYR A 166 -1.85 -20.18 -6.90
CA TYR A 166 -1.65 -21.49 -6.27
C TYR A 166 -1.68 -22.63 -7.30
N PHE A 167 -2.64 -22.61 -8.24
CA PHE A 167 -2.72 -23.62 -9.29
C PHE A 167 -1.63 -23.50 -10.36
N LEU A 168 -1.10 -22.30 -10.60
CA LEU A 168 0.00 -22.05 -11.52
C LEU A 168 1.37 -22.45 -10.96
N LYS A 169 1.50 -22.65 -9.65
CA LYS A 169 2.76 -23.03 -8.98
C LYS A 169 3.07 -24.53 -9.10
N LYS A 170 2.65 -25.14 -10.22
CA LYS A 170 2.77 -26.56 -10.53
C LYS A 170 4.00 -26.84 -11.38
#